data_AF-A0A2G9TZU1-F1
#
_entry.id   AF-A0A2G9TZU1-F1
#
_cell.length_a   1.000
_cell.length_b   1.000
_cell.length_c   1.000
_cell.angle_alpha   90.00
_cell.angle_beta   90.00
_cell.angle_gamma   90.00
#
_symmetry.space_group_name_H-M   'P 1'
#
loop_
_entity.id
_entity.type
_entity.pdbx_description
1 polymer ?
#
loop_
_entity_poly.entity_id
_entity_poly.type
_entity_poly.pdbx_seq_one_letter_code
_entity_poly.pdbx_strand_id
1 'polypeptide(L)'
;MKGQLSQDLLDEIDALTSSIGEDLVTVNEGDKELKVTITVALDPSPKTILISAEDDYRQFETLQLPPVELHCRLSTSYPLEQPTTDVASIWMPTLMKEKLLCCLDEIARANTGYPVLFLCYETVKSFVAEMGIHEIHIDSNDFSQQHKLRPIELLKLVREESERAEMSAFLAQCHDCEVSPLTCLADNCESSASQTIIIELLGQKEFDRYEGILLKKALEKMDDMVTCPRISCQKPSILSETTEYLATCLVCGYNFCTACYRLYHGVDPCFGTWGLREVTLDEYLLASQEDRMKMAL
;
A
#
# COMPACT_ATOMS: atom_id res chain seq x y z
N MET A 1 -37.05 -12.94 10.48
CA MET A 1 -36.49 -11.62 10.16
C MET A 1 -35.10 -11.86 9.60
N LYS A 2 -34.91 -11.67 8.28
CA LYS A 2 -33.57 -11.60 7.70
C LYS A 2 -32.88 -10.42 8.39
N GLY A 3 -31.69 -10.63 8.96
CA GLY A 3 -30.91 -9.55 9.54
C GLY A 3 -30.58 -8.59 8.41
N GLN A 4 -31.15 -7.38 8.44
CA GLN A 4 -30.78 -6.34 7.50
C GLN A 4 -29.30 -6.02 7.76
N LEU A 5 -28.46 -6.10 6.73
CA LEU A 5 -27.08 -5.61 6.80
C LEU A 5 -27.12 -4.12 7.20
N SER A 6 -26.20 -3.68 8.06
CA SER A 6 -26.15 -2.27 8.46
C SER A 6 -25.75 -1.42 7.25
N GLN A 7 -26.28 -0.20 7.16
CA GLN A 7 -25.87 0.74 6.12
C GLN A 7 -24.37 1.03 6.22
N ASP A 8 -23.84 1.14 7.44
CA ASP A 8 -22.41 1.38 7.71
C ASP A 8 -21.49 0.31 7.08
N LEU A 9 -21.95 -0.95 7.04
CA LEU A 9 -21.20 -2.05 6.42
C LEU A 9 -21.18 -1.95 4.89
N LEU A 10 -22.33 -1.59 4.29
CA LEU A 10 -22.42 -1.39 2.85
C LEU A 10 -21.56 -0.19 2.42
N ASP A 11 -21.62 0.90 3.18
CA ASP A 11 -20.82 2.10 2.95
C ASP A 11 -19.31 1.81 3.05
N GLU A 12 -18.88 0.96 4.01
CA GLU A 12 -17.48 0.52 4.10
C GLU A 12 -17.05 -0.29 2.88
N ILE A 13 -17.86 -1.27 2.46
CA ILE A 13 -17.55 -2.12 1.31
C ILE A 13 -17.49 -1.28 0.03
N ASP A 14 -18.42 -0.36 -0.15
CA ASP A 14 -18.44 0.53 -1.32
C ASP A 14 -17.21 1.45 -1.33
N ALA A 15 -16.84 2.01 -0.17
CA ALA A 15 -15.64 2.83 -0.04
C ALA A 15 -14.37 2.02 -0.33
N LEU A 16 -14.26 0.80 0.21
CA LEU A 16 -13.16 -0.11 -0.06
C LEU A 16 -13.08 -0.44 -1.55
N THR A 17 -14.18 -0.91 -2.13
CA THR A 17 -14.28 -1.30 -3.55
C THR A 17 -13.88 -0.14 -4.47
N SER A 18 -14.34 1.07 -4.15
CA SER A 18 -13.97 2.29 -4.89
C SER A 18 -12.48 2.62 -4.77
N SER A 19 -11.85 2.30 -3.63
CA SER A 19 -10.44 2.60 -3.37
C SER A 19 -9.47 1.61 -4.02
N ILE A 20 -9.78 0.31 -4.05
CA ILE A 20 -8.86 -0.74 -4.52
C ILE A 20 -9.25 -1.36 -5.85
N GLY A 21 -10.48 -1.18 -6.32
CA GLY A 21 -10.98 -1.72 -7.59
C GLY A 21 -12.09 -2.75 -7.42
N GLU A 22 -13.10 -2.69 -8.30
CA GLU A 22 -14.28 -3.57 -8.30
C GLU A 22 -13.94 -5.05 -8.52
N ASP A 23 -12.88 -5.35 -9.25
CA ASP A 23 -12.44 -6.71 -9.56
C ASP A 23 -11.66 -7.37 -8.42
N LEU A 24 -11.23 -6.60 -7.41
CA LEU A 24 -10.45 -7.10 -6.27
C LEU A 24 -11.29 -7.39 -5.03
N VAL A 25 -12.58 -7.05 -5.04
CA VAL A 25 -13.47 -7.27 -3.90
C VAL A 25 -14.64 -8.15 -4.32
N THR A 26 -14.76 -9.31 -3.67
CA THR A 26 -15.92 -10.19 -3.85
C THR A 26 -16.70 -10.33 -2.55
N VAL A 27 -18.01 -10.12 -2.62
CA VAL A 27 -18.91 -10.19 -1.47
C VAL A 27 -19.90 -11.34 -1.66
N ASN A 28 -19.94 -12.25 -0.70
CA ASN A 28 -20.87 -13.36 -0.67
C ASN A 28 -21.75 -13.26 0.58
N GLU A 29 -23.05 -13.07 0.38
CA GLU A 29 -24.03 -13.01 1.46
C GLU A 29 -24.42 -14.42 1.94
N GLY A 30 -24.18 -14.70 3.23
CA GLY A 30 -24.76 -15.84 3.93
C GLY A 30 -25.96 -15.43 4.80
N ASP A 31 -26.72 -16.41 5.32
CA ASP A 31 -27.95 -16.15 6.09
C ASP A 31 -27.73 -15.31 7.37
N LYS A 32 -26.53 -15.29 7.94
CA LYS A 32 -26.17 -14.60 9.21
C LYS A 32 -24.78 -13.95 9.23
N GLU A 33 -24.00 -14.16 8.18
CA GLU A 33 -22.64 -13.64 8.06
C GLU A 33 -22.41 -13.21 6.62
N LEU A 34 -21.70 -12.11 6.44
CA LEU A 34 -21.25 -11.63 5.15
C LEU A 34 -19.78 -12.02 4.97
N LYS A 35 -19.46 -12.64 3.84
CA LYS A 35 -18.09 -13.05 3.52
C LYS A 35 -17.53 -12.10 2.47
N VAL A 36 -16.55 -11.31 2.86
CA VAL A 36 -15.78 -10.44 1.96
C VAL A 36 -14.46 -11.14 1.66
N THR A 37 -14.13 -11.28 0.38
CA THR A 37 -12.80 -11.73 -0.07
C THR A 37 -12.16 -10.59 -0.84
N ILE A 38 -10.95 -10.21 -0.42
CA ILE A 38 -10.20 -9.09 -0.94
C ILE A 38 -8.90 -9.64 -1.53
N THR A 39 -8.72 -9.48 -2.83
CA THR A 39 -7.48 -9.84 -3.53
C THR A 39 -6.47 -8.72 -3.34
N VAL A 40 -5.46 -8.96 -2.50
CA VAL A 40 -4.40 -7.99 -2.20
C VAL A 40 -3.28 -8.12 -3.23
N ALA A 41 -3.31 -7.25 -4.24
CA ALA A 41 -2.19 -7.07 -5.15
C ALA A 41 -1.00 -6.45 -4.40
N LEU A 42 0.17 -7.09 -4.53
CA LEU A 42 1.39 -6.68 -3.86
C LEU A 42 2.22 -5.77 -4.76
N ASP A 43 2.94 -4.83 -4.15
CA ASP A 43 3.88 -3.99 -4.88
C ASP A 43 5.14 -4.80 -5.25
N PRO A 44 5.81 -4.48 -6.38
CA PRO A 44 7.04 -5.16 -6.76
C PRO A 44 8.12 -5.00 -5.68
N SER A 45 8.81 -6.11 -5.37
CA SER A 45 9.92 -6.12 -4.44
C SER A 45 11.10 -5.29 -4.98
N PRO A 46 11.77 -4.48 -4.14
CA PRO A 46 12.95 -3.72 -4.55
C PRO A 46 14.17 -4.62 -4.84
N LYS A 47 14.14 -5.89 -4.41
CA LYS A 47 15.19 -6.87 -4.62
C LYS A 47 14.61 -8.18 -5.13
N THR A 48 15.39 -8.90 -5.92
CA THR A 48 15.04 -10.23 -6.41
C THR A 48 14.72 -11.17 -5.25
N ILE A 49 13.60 -11.88 -5.40
CA ILE A 49 13.16 -12.94 -4.49
C ILE A 49 13.46 -14.28 -5.16
N LEU A 50 14.18 -15.14 -4.44
CA LEU A 50 14.43 -16.51 -4.85
C LEU A 50 13.30 -17.42 -4.35
N ILE A 51 12.59 -18.08 -5.25
CA ILE A 51 11.54 -19.05 -4.92
C ILE A 51 12.05 -20.44 -5.23
N SER A 52 12.09 -21.33 -4.24
CA SER A 52 12.61 -22.70 -4.37
C SER A 52 11.65 -23.74 -3.78
N ALA A 53 11.80 -24.98 -4.24
CA ALA A 53 11.01 -26.12 -3.78
C ALA A 53 11.86 -27.40 -3.70
N GLU A 54 11.97 -28.01 -2.51
CA GLU A 54 12.54 -29.29 -2.03
C GLU A 54 13.90 -29.78 -2.59
N ASP A 55 14.20 -29.53 -3.86
CA ASP A 55 15.46 -29.79 -4.53
C ASP A 55 16.09 -28.45 -4.96
N ASP A 56 17.25 -28.07 -4.43
CA ASP A 56 18.00 -26.82 -4.72
C ASP A 56 18.24 -26.52 -6.22
N TYR A 57 17.98 -27.49 -7.10
CA TYR A 57 18.06 -27.33 -8.55
C TYR A 57 16.79 -26.74 -9.18
N ARG A 58 15.72 -26.54 -8.41
CA ARG A 58 14.41 -26.08 -8.90
C ARG A 58 14.02 -24.81 -8.18
N GLN A 59 14.50 -23.71 -8.74
CA GLN A 59 14.24 -22.38 -8.25
C GLN A 59 13.99 -21.41 -9.40
N PHE A 60 13.39 -20.27 -9.08
CA PHE A 60 13.30 -19.15 -9.99
C PHE A 60 13.36 -17.84 -9.23
N GLU A 61 13.71 -16.79 -9.96
CA GLU A 61 13.82 -15.43 -9.46
C GLU A 61 12.62 -14.63 -9.94
N THR A 62 12.07 -13.80 -9.05
CA THR A 62 11.00 -12.86 -9.39
C THR A 62 11.15 -11.58 -8.57
N LEU A 63 10.64 -10.47 -9.09
CA LEU A 63 10.42 -9.25 -8.32
C LEU A 63 8.97 -9.13 -7.86
N GLN A 64 8.06 -9.88 -8.46
CA GLN A 64 6.63 -9.79 -8.19
C GLN A 64 6.14 -11.08 -7.53
N LEU A 65 5.50 -10.95 -6.38
CA LEU A 65 4.80 -12.06 -5.73
C LEU A 65 3.34 -12.13 -6.19
N PRO A 66 2.77 -13.35 -6.28
CA PRO A 66 1.33 -13.52 -6.48
C PRO A 66 0.51 -12.81 -5.40
N PRO A 67 -0.72 -12.39 -5.70
CA PRO A 67 -1.58 -11.71 -4.74
C PRO A 67 -1.90 -12.59 -3.53
N VAL A 68 -2.30 -11.94 -2.45
CA VAL A 68 -2.73 -12.58 -1.21
C VAL A 68 -4.24 -12.41 -1.05
N GLU A 69 -4.96 -13.49 -0.79
CA GLU A 69 -6.41 -13.45 -0.59
C GLU A 69 -6.75 -13.26 0.89
N LEU A 70 -7.27 -12.07 1.23
CA LEU A 70 -7.75 -11.74 2.55
C LEU A 70 -9.24 -12.08 2.65
N HIS A 71 -9.58 -13.00 3.54
CA HIS A 71 -10.95 -13.45 3.77
C HIS A 71 -11.46 -12.86 5.09
N CYS A 72 -12.52 -12.07 5.04
CA CYS A 72 -13.17 -11.50 6.21
C CYS A 72 -14.59 -12.05 6.33
N ARG A 73 -14.92 -12.60 7.50
CA ARG A 73 -16.29 -12.99 7.87
C ARG A 73 -16.85 -12.01 8.86
N LEU A 74 -17.93 -11.35 8.47
CA LEU A 74 -18.55 -10.24 9.19
C LEU A 74 -19.91 -10.69 9.72
N SER A 75 -20.10 -10.60 11.03
CA SER A 75 -21.41 -10.88 11.63
C SER A 75 -22.36 -9.71 11.41
N THR A 76 -23.66 -9.90 11.68
CA THR A 76 -24.64 -8.80 11.65
C THR A 76 -24.38 -7.71 12.70
N SER A 77 -23.49 -7.97 13.67
CA SER A 77 -23.12 -7.02 14.73
C SER A 77 -21.85 -6.24 14.41
N TYR A 78 -21.16 -6.57 13.32
CA TYR A 78 -20.00 -5.82 12.85
C TYR A 78 -20.41 -4.35 12.55
N PRO A 79 -19.58 -3.34 12.91
CA PRO A 79 -18.21 -3.43 13.45
C PRO A 79 -18.11 -3.50 14.99
N LEU A 80 -19.21 -3.62 15.73
CA LEU A 80 -19.16 -3.79 17.19
C LEU A 80 -18.53 -5.12 17.60
N GLU A 81 -18.78 -6.16 16.80
CA GLU A 81 -18.07 -7.44 16.87
C GLU A 81 -16.93 -7.46 15.85
N GLN A 82 -15.80 -8.06 16.23
CA GLN A 82 -14.63 -8.15 15.37
C GLN A 82 -14.89 -9.07 14.16
N PRO A 83 -14.31 -8.76 13.00
CA PRO A 83 -14.33 -9.67 11.87
C PRO A 83 -13.50 -10.91 12.20
N THR A 84 -13.93 -12.08 11.72
CA THR A 84 -13.01 -13.24 11.66
C THR A 84 -12.21 -13.15 10.39
N THR A 85 -10.88 -13.09 10.50
CA THR A 85 -9.98 -12.99 9.34
C THR A 85 -9.28 -14.31 9.07
N ASP A 86 -9.01 -14.58 7.80
CA ASP A 86 -8.10 -15.64 7.33
C ASP A 86 -7.38 -15.16 6.07
N VAL A 87 -6.23 -15.75 5.78
CA VAL A 87 -5.38 -15.39 4.65
C VAL A 87 -5.05 -16.64 3.86
N ALA A 88 -5.24 -16.59 2.54
CA ALA A 88 -4.78 -17.62 1.63
C ALA A 88 -3.72 -17.06 0.67
N SER A 89 -2.66 -17.85 0.47
CA SER A 89 -1.59 -17.53 -0.47
C SER A 89 -0.94 -18.83 -0.94
N ILE A 90 -0.54 -18.85 -2.20
CA ILE A 90 0.11 -20.00 -2.84
C ILE A 90 1.62 -20.11 -2.53
N TRP A 91 2.22 -19.05 -2.00
CA TRP A 91 3.66 -18.93 -1.77
C TRP A 91 4.01 -18.67 -0.31
N MET A 92 3.11 -18.08 0.48
CA MET A 92 3.40 -17.63 1.85
C MET A 92 3.64 -18.80 2.81
N PRO A 93 4.79 -18.88 3.50
CA PRO A 93 5.04 -19.90 4.52
C PRO A 93 4.06 -19.80 5.70
N THR A 94 3.71 -20.94 6.32
CA THR A 94 2.75 -20.99 7.45
C THR A 94 3.13 -20.07 8.61
N LEU A 95 4.42 -20.02 8.99
CA LEU A 95 4.90 -19.13 10.05
C LEU A 95 4.69 -17.64 9.72
N MET A 96 4.80 -17.27 8.44
CA MET A 96 4.56 -15.90 7.98
C MET A 96 3.07 -15.57 8.01
N LYS A 97 2.23 -16.51 7.57
CA LYS A 97 0.77 -16.41 7.68
C LYS A 97 0.31 -16.24 9.13
N GLU A 98 0.83 -17.05 10.07
CA GLU A 98 0.48 -16.95 11.49
C GLU A 98 0.82 -15.56 12.06
N LYS A 99 1.99 -15.02 11.73
CA LYS A 99 2.38 -13.65 12.14
C LYS A 99 1.46 -12.59 11.55
N LEU A 100 1.12 -12.70 10.27
CA LEU A 100 0.21 -11.78 9.61
C LEU A 100 -1.18 -11.81 10.25
N LEU A 101 -1.71 -12.99 10.54
CA LEU A 101 -3.00 -13.16 11.23
C LEU A 101 -2.97 -12.53 12.63
N CYS A 102 -1.88 -12.69 13.39
CA CYS A 102 -1.72 -11.99 14.66
C CYS A 102 -1.77 -10.46 14.51
N CYS A 103 -1.12 -9.90 13.48
CA CYS A 103 -1.19 -8.46 13.21
C CYS A 103 -2.60 -7.99 12.84
N LEU A 104 -3.32 -8.77 12.02
CA LEU A 104 -4.72 -8.48 11.66
C LEU A 104 -5.64 -8.50 12.88
N ASP A 105 -5.48 -9.49 13.77
CA ASP A 105 -6.24 -9.58 15.01
C ASP A 105 -5.96 -8.40 15.95
N GLU A 106 -4.70 -7.94 16.04
CA GLU A 106 -4.35 -6.76 16.82
C GLU A 106 -5.04 -5.50 16.30
N ILE A 107 -5.11 -5.33 14.98
CA ILE A 107 -5.77 -4.19 14.34
C ILE A 107 -7.28 -4.24 14.54
N ALA A 108 -7.91 -5.41 14.33
CA ALA A 108 -9.33 -5.60 14.59
C ALA A 108 -9.68 -5.30 16.06
N ARG A 109 -8.82 -5.72 17.00
CA ARG A 109 -9.00 -5.46 18.42
C ARG A 109 -8.81 -3.99 18.78
N ALA A 110 -7.78 -3.34 18.24
CA ALA A 110 -7.50 -1.93 18.52
C ALA A 110 -8.61 -1.00 18.00
N ASN A 111 -9.35 -1.42 16.98
CA ASN A 111 -10.38 -0.65 16.31
C ASN A 111 -11.79 -1.24 16.50
N THR A 112 -12.04 -1.95 17.61
CA THR A 112 -13.38 -2.49 17.90
C THR A 112 -14.44 -1.38 17.92
N GLY A 113 -15.54 -1.58 17.19
CA GLY A 113 -16.59 -0.58 16.99
C GLY A 113 -16.39 0.31 15.76
N TYR A 114 -15.28 0.17 15.04
CA TYR A 114 -15.00 0.91 13.80
C TYR A 114 -14.82 -0.04 12.59
N PRO A 115 -15.18 0.40 11.38
CA PRO A 115 -14.84 -0.27 10.12
C PRO A 115 -13.32 -0.51 9.98
N VAL A 116 -12.88 -1.72 9.61
CA VAL A 116 -11.45 -2.12 9.54
C VAL A 116 -11.02 -2.80 8.24
N LEU A 117 -11.90 -3.06 7.28
CA LEU A 117 -11.56 -3.83 6.08
C LEU A 117 -10.41 -3.20 5.28
N PHE A 118 -10.42 -1.88 5.11
CA PHE A 118 -9.32 -1.15 4.46
C PHE A 118 -8.02 -1.22 5.26
N LEU A 119 -8.10 -1.11 6.60
CA LEU A 119 -6.93 -1.26 7.46
C LEU A 119 -6.33 -2.66 7.34
N CYS A 120 -7.16 -3.71 7.31
CA CYS A 120 -6.70 -5.08 7.10
C CYS A 120 -6.02 -5.24 5.74
N TYR A 121 -6.59 -4.68 4.67
CA TYR A 121 -5.99 -4.66 3.33
C TYR A 121 -4.60 -4.00 3.34
N GLU A 122 -4.47 -2.80 3.88
CA GLU A 122 -3.20 -2.06 3.96
C GLU A 122 -2.16 -2.78 4.83
N THR A 123 -2.62 -3.47 5.87
CA THR A 123 -1.75 -4.25 6.75
C THR A 123 -1.11 -5.42 6.01
N VAL A 124 -1.87 -6.13 5.17
CA VAL A 124 -1.31 -7.22 4.36
C VAL A 124 -0.23 -6.66 3.42
N LYS A 125 -0.49 -5.53 2.75
CA LYS A 125 0.50 -4.88 1.88
C LYS A 125 1.78 -4.48 2.64
N SER A 126 1.61 -3.73 3.72
CA SER A 126 2.72 -3.19 4.51
C SER A 126 3.54 -4.30 5.16
N PHE A 127 2.87 -5.33 5.71
CA PHE A 127 3.53 -6.47 6.33
C PHE A 127 4.46 -7.19 5.35
N VAL A 128 3.98 -7.48 4.12
CA VAL A 128 4.79 -8.17 3.12
C VAL A 128 5.96 -7.30 2.64
N ALA A 129 5.75 -6.00 2.47
CA ALA A 129 6.79 -5.06 2.06
C ALA A 129 7.90 -4.92 3.13
N GLU A 130 7.54 -4.83 4.40
CA GLU A 130 8.48 -4.64 5.51
C GLU A 130 9.25 -5.90 5.90
N MET A 131 8.72 -7.09 5.60
CA MET A 131 9.39 -8.36 5.91
C MET A 131 10.74 -8.52 5.20
N GLY A 132 10.99 -7.78 4.10
CA GLY A 132 12.26 -7.85 3.37
C GLY A 132 12.53 -9.25 2.81
N ILE A 133 11.52 -9.85 2.17
CA ILE A 133 11.58 -11.22 1.67
C ILE A 133 12.62 -11.30 0.55
N HIS A 134 13.58 -12.22 0.69
CA HIS A 134 14.61 -12.48 -0.32
C HIS A 134 14.65 -13.94 -0.78
N GLU A 135 14.08 -14.84 0.02
CA GLU A 135 14.01 -16.25 -0.28
C GLU A 135 12.73 -16.86 0.30
N ILE A 136 12.05 -17.70 -0.48
CA ILE A 136 10.84 -18.42 -0.10
C ILE A 136 10.98 -19.88 -0.49
N HIS A 137 10.88 -20.77 0.50
CA HIS A 137 10.69 -22.20 0.30
C HIS A 137 9.19 -22.54 0.36
N ILE A 138 8.63 -22.99 -0.76
CA ILE A 138 7.17 -23.18 -0.90
C ILE A 138 6.66 -24.56 -0.45
N ASP A 139 7.55 -25.44 0.00
CA ASP A 139 7.25 -26.86 0.21
C ASP A 139 6.24 -27.13 1.33
N SER A 140 6.23 -26.28 2.36
CA SER A 140 5.47 -26.49 3.60
C SER A 140 4.43 -25.40 3.85
N ASN A 141 3.93 -24.73 2.81
CA ASN A 141 2.82 -23.78 2.99
C ASN A 141 1.45 -24.48 3.06
N ASP A 142 0.47 -23.82 3.67
CA ASP A 142 -0.88 -24.36 3.85
C ASP A 142 -1.52 -24.80 2.51
N PHE A 143 -1.24 -24.03 1.45
CA PHE A 143 -1.76 -24.28 0.11
C PHE A 143 -1.24 -25.61 -0.47
N SER A 144 0.05 -25.89 -0.33
CA SER A 144 0.66 -27.15 -0.79
C SER A 144 0.03 -28.34 -0.08
N GLN A 145 -0.18 -28.24 1.23
CA GLN A 145 -0.78 -29.30 2.05
C GLN A 145 -2.24 -29.55 1.68
N GLN A 146 -3.01 -28.48 1.48
CA GLN A 146 -4.43 -28.57 1.14
C GLN A 146 -4.64 -29.18 -0.26
N HIS A 147 -3.83 -28.79 -1.24
CA HIS A 147 -4.01 -29.20 -2.63
C HIS A 147 -3.21 -30.45 -3.02
N LYS A 148 -2.34 -30.96 -2.15
CA LYS A 148 -1.51 -32.17 -2.37
C LYS A 148 -0.71 -32.11 -3.68
N LEU A 149 -0.25 -30.91 -4.05
CA LEU A 149 0.51 -30.68 -5.26
C LEU A 149 1.94 -31.20 -5.11
N ARG A 150 2.52 -31.69 -6.20
CA ARG A 150 3.96 -31.98 -6.21
C ARG A 150 4.75 -30.68 -6.18
N PRO A 151 5.96 -30.64 -5.60
CA PRO A 151 6.78 -29.42 -5.53
C PRO A 151 6.97 -28.72 -6.88
N ILE A 152 7.15 -29.50 -7.97
CA ILE A 152 7.31 -28.94 -9.32
C ILE A 152 6.03 -28.32 -9.90
N GLU A 153 4.86 -28.83 -9.53
CA GLU A 153 3.57 -28.29 -9.96
C GLU A 153 3.30 -26.99 -9.21
N LEU A 154 3.62 -26.96 -7.92
CA LEU A 154 3.52 -25.75 -7.10
C LEU A 154 4.49 -24.66 -7.59
N LEU A 155 5.75 -24.99 -7.86
CA LEU A 155 6.74 -24.03 -8.36
C LEU A 155 6.34 -23.42 -9.71
N LYS A 156 5.76 -24.23 -10.61
CA LYS A 156 5.20 -23.74 -11.89
C LYS A 156 4.02 -22.83 -11.67
N LEU A 157 3.08 -23.22 -10.81
CA LEU A 157 1.91 -22.41 -10.49
C LEU A 157 2.31 -21.05 -9.90
N VAL A 158 3.20 -21.05 -8.90
CA VAL A 158 3.67 -19.80 -8.29
C VAL A 158 4.36 -18.92 -9.33
N ARG A 159 5.16 -19.49 -10.24
CA ARG A 159 5.76 -18.73 -11.35
C ARG A 159 4.71 -18.11 -12.26
N GLU A 160 3.76 -18.90 -12.76
CA GLU A 160 2.72 -18.43 -13.67
C GLU A 160 1.84 -17.34 -13.03
N GLU A 161 1.52 -17.47 -11.75
CA GLU A 161 0.77 -16.45 -11.00
C GLU A 161 1.62 -15.20 -10.70
N SER A 162 2.94 -15.35 -10.53
CA SER A 162 3.87 -14.21 -10.37
C SER A 162 3.94 -13.41 -11.67
N GLU A 163 4.11 -14.08 -12.81
CA GLU A 163 4.12 -13.47 -14.15
C GLU A 163 2.79 -12.77 -14.45
N ARG A 164 1.66 -13.37 -14.03
CA ARG A 164 0.34 -12.74 -14.17
C ARG A 164 0.19 -11.51 -13.28
N ALA A 165 0.65 -11.60 -12.03
CA ALA A 165 0.65 -10.46 -11.11
C ALA A 165 1.53 -9.33 -11.65
N GLU A 166 2.68 -9.66 -12.25
CA GLU A 166 3.60 -8.68 -12.86
C GLU A 166 2.92 -8.00 -14.04
N MET A 167 2.29 -8.76 -14.93
CA MET A 167 1.52 -8.22 -16.04
C MET A 167 0.37 -7.34 -15.55
N SER A 168 -0.34 -7.75 -14.50
CA SER A 168 -1.44 -6.97 -13.93
C SER A 168 -0.95 -5.65 -13.33
N ALA A 169 0.11 -5.69 -12.51
CA ALA A 169 0.74 -4.51 -11.93
C ALA A 169 1.29 -3.57 -13.02
N PHE A 170 1.92 -4.14 -14.04
CA PHE A 170 2.39 -3.40 -15.21
C PHE A 170 1.22 -2.74 -15.94
N LEU A 171 0.13 -3.45 -16.24
CA LEU A 171 -1.05 -2.89 -16.92
C LEU A 171 -1.74 -1.80 -16.09
N ALA A 172 -1.84 -2.00 -14.78
CA ALA A 172 -2.36 -1.00 -13.85
C ALA A 172 -1.55 0.30 -13.89
N GLN A 173 -0.22 0.20 -14.08
CA GLN A 173 0.67 1.34 -14.23
C GLN A 173 0.81 1.84 -15.68
N CYS A 174 0.57 0.99 -16.69
CA CYS A 174 0.74 1.31 -18.10
C CYS A 174 -0.27 2.35 -18.58
N HIS A 175 -1.43 2.42 -17.96
CA HIS A 175 -2.43 3.41 -18.31
C HIS A 175 -2.08 4.82 -17.81
N ASP A 176 -1.00 4.98 -17.04
CA ASP A 176 -0.41 6.26 -16.63
C ASP A 176 0.57 6.85 -17.67
N CYS A 177 0.78 6.17 -18.82
CA CYS A 177 1.53 6.70 -19.98
C CYS A 177 1.10 8.14 -20.30
N GLU A 178 2.05 9.08 -20.35
CA GLU A 178 1.96 10.50 -20.78
C GLU A 178 0.58 11.07 -21.15
N VAL A 179 -0.41 10.98 -20.27
CA VAL A 179 -1.66 11.75 -20.41
C VAL A 179 -1.31 13.21 -20.14
N SER A 180 -1.37 14.03 -21.18
CA SER A 180 -1.30 15.49 -21.12
C SER A 180 -2.72 16.09 -21.24
N PRO A 181 -2.93 17.33 -20.79
CA PRO A 181 -4.21 18.01 -21.04
C PRO A 181 -4.56 18.00 -22.52
N LEU A 182 -5.79 17.61 -22.86
CA LEU A 182 -6.29 17.66 -24.23
C LEU A 182 -6.39 19.13 -24.67
N THR A 183 -5.41 19.57 -25.44
CA THR A 183 -5.27 20.95 -25.95
C THR A 183 -5.68 21.02 -27.41
N CYS A 184 -6.05 22.22 -27.85
CA CYS A 184 -6.37 22.47 -29.24
C CYS A 184 -5.14 22.27 -30.12
N LEU A 185 -5.29 21.52 -31.21
CA LEU A 185 -4.22 21.25 -32.18
C LEU A 185 -3.98 22.39 -33.18
N ALA A 186 -4.70 23.51 -33.05
CA ALA A 186 -4.54 24.66 -33.93
C ALA A 186 -3.33 25.50 -33.51
N ASP A 187 -2.61 26.05 -34.49
CA ASP A 187 -1.44 26.91 -34.25
C ASP A 187 -1.79 28.08 -33.32
N ASN A 188 -0.97 28.29 -32.28
CA ASN A 188 -1.14 29.33 -31.25
C ASN A 188 -2.46 29.28 -30.46
N CYS A 189 -3.12 28.12 -30.38
CA CYS A 189 -4.32 27.96 -29.57
C CYS A 189 -4.01 27.26 -28.23
N GLU A 190 -4.13 27.98 -27.12
CA GLU A 190 -3.90 27.44 -25.77
C GLU A 190 -5.18 26.87 -25.12
N SER A 191 -6.30 26.81 -25.85
CA SER A 191 -7.56 26.34 -25.28
C SER A 191 -7.49 24.83 -24.98
N SER A 192 -7.93 24.44 -23.79
CA SER A 192 -8.16 23.04 -23.41
C SER A 192 -9.59 22.61 -23.73
N ALA A 193 -9.78 21.33 -24.04
CA ALA A 193 -11.11 20.75 -24.17
C ALA A 193 -11.90 20.88 -22.84
N SER A 194 -13.19 21.20 -22.92
CA SER A 194 -14.05 21.25 -21.74
C SER A 194 -14.39 19.84 -21.25
N GLN A 195 -14.57 19.68 -19.94
CA GLN A 195 -14.93 18.39 -19.34
C GLN A 195 -16.16 17.76 -20.02
N THR A 196 -17.19 18.56 -20.32
CA THR A 196 -18.42 18.10 -20.99
C THR A 196 -18.16 17.45 -22.34
N ILE A 197 -17.29 18.04 -23.18
CA ILE A 197 -16.96 17.50 -24.50
C ILE A 197 -16.16 16.19 -24.36
N ILE A 198 -15.26 16.12 -23.38
CA ILE A 198 -14.46 14.92 -23.13
C ILE A 198 -15.36 13.77 -22.66
N ILE A 199 -16.30 14.03 -21.74
CA ILE A 199 -17.28 13.04 -21.26
C ILE A 199 -18.17 12.56 -22.41
N GLU A 200 -18.66 13.46 -23.27
CA GLU A 200 -19.48 13.08 -24.42
C GLU A 200 -18.73 12.18 -25.42
N LEU A 201 -17.43 12.37 -25.60
CA LEU A 201 -16.62 11.62 -26.56
C LEU A 201 -16.09 10.29 -26.01
N LEU A 202 -15.64 10.26 -24.76
CA LEU A 202 -14.96 9.11 -24.15
C LEU A 202 -15.84 8.32 -23.17
N GLY A 203 -16.93 8.91 -22.70
CA GLY A 203 -17.76 8.37 -21.63
C GLY A 203 -17.22 8.70 -20.24
N GLN A 204 -18.10 8.58 -19.22
CA GLN A 204 -17.81 8.96 -17.84
C GLN A 204 -16.60 8.21 -17.26
N LYS A 205 -16.54 6.88 -17.45
CA LYS A 205 -15.48 6.03 -16.89
C LYS A 205 -14.07 6.42 -17.37
N GLU A 206 -13.93 6.76 -18.66
CA GLU A 206 -12.64 7.18 -19.21
C GLU A 206 -12.30 8.63 -18.83
N PHE A 207 -13.32 9.49 -18.64
CA PHE A 207 -13.12 10.85 -18.13
C PHE A 207 -12.62 10.84 -16.68
N ASP A 208 -13.24 10.06 -15.80
CA ASP A 208 -12.83 9.95 -14.38
C ASP A 208 -11.36 9.48 -14.28
N ARG A 209 -10.97 8.54 -15.16
CA ARG A 209 -9.58 8.08 -15.29
C ARG A 209 -8.65 9.19 -15.79
N TYR A 210 -9.03 9.91 -16.84
CA TYR A 210 -8.25 11.02 -17.39
C TYR A 210 -8.01 12.12 -16.34
N GLU A 211 -9.05 12.51 -15.60
CA GLU A 211 -8.95 13.53 -14.55
C GLU A 211 -8.08 13.05 -13.37
N GLY A 212 -8.24 11.79 -12.96
CA GLY A 212 -7.41 11.17 -11.92
C GLY A 212 -5.92 11.18 -12.25
N ILE A 213 -5.55 10.84 -13.49
CA ILE A 213 -4.15 10.85 -13.93
C ILE A 213 -3.59 12.28 -13.97
N LEU A 214 -4.35 13.26 -14.48
CA LEU A 214 -3.92 14.66 -14.48
C LEU A 214 -3.73 15.21 -13.06
N LEU A 215 -4.62 14.86 -12.13
CA LEU A 215 -4.52 15.25 -10.73
C LEU A 215 -3.31 14.60 -10.06
N LYS A 216 -3.11 13.30 -10.24
CA LYS A 216 -1.94 12.57 -9.71
C LYS A 216 -0.64 13.19 -10.22
N LYS A 217 -0.53 13.50 -11.50
CA LYS A 217 0.65 14.19 -12.07
C LYS A 217 0.83 15.60 -11.54
N ALA A 218 -0.26 16.35 -11.36
CA ALA A 218 -0.18 17.66 -10.73
C ALA A 218 0.36 17.52 -9.30
N LEU A 219 -0.08 16.51 -8.54
CA LEU A 219 0.37 16.21 -7.18
C LEU A 219 1.84 15.76 -7.14
N GLU A 220 2.25 14.87 -8.04
CA GLU A 220 3.65 14.40 -8.15
C GLU A 220 4.61 15.50 -8.61
N LYS A 221 4.14 16.45 -9.42
CA LYS A 221 4.91 17.65 -9.79
C LYS A 221 4.98 18.69 -8.67
N MET A 222 4.21 18.53 -7.61
CA MET A 222 4.19 19.39 -6.44
C MET A 222 5.13 18.86 -5.35
N ASP A 223 6.39 18.58 -5.70
CA ASP A 223 7.50 18.29 -4.76
C ASP A 223 7.67 19.39 -3.70
N ASP A 224 7.11 20.58 -3.96
CA ASP A 224 7.15 21.74 -3.08
C ASP A 224 6.02 21.77 -2.03
N MET A 225 5.24 20.69 -1.83
CA MET A 225 4.12 20.71 -0.88
C MET A 225 4.13 19.63 0.18
N VAL A 226 4.01 20.07 1.44
CA VAL A 226 3.92 19.22 2.63
C VAL A 226 2.70 19.59 3.48
N THR A 227 2.10 18.61 4.15
CA THR A 227 0.89 18.83 4.96
C THR A 227 1.22 19.57 6.26
N CYS A 228 0.39 20.53 6.65
CA CYS A 228 0.57 21.25 7.91
C CYS A 228 0.44 20.29 9.13
N PRO A 229 1.42 20.24 10.03
CA PRO A 229 1.42 19.30 11.16
C PRO A 229 0.49 19.72 12.30
N ARG A 230 -0.14 20.90 12.23
CA ARG A 230 -1.17 21.29 13.19
C ARG A 230 -2.40 20.43 12.96
N ILE A 231 -2.76 19.64 13.98
CA ILE A 231 -3.95 18.77 13.99
C ILE A 231 -5.22 19.55 13.61
N SER A 232 -5.32 20.82 14.03
CA SER A 232 -6.46 21.68 13.71
C SER A 232 -6.47 22.24 12.27
N CYS A 233 -5.40 22.05 11.49
CA CYS A 233 -5.27 22.59 10.15
C CYS A 233 -5.13 21.50 9.09
N GLN A 234 -4.03 20.73 9.08
CA GLN A 234 -3.75 19.67 8.09
C GLN A 234 -3.97 20.09 6.62
N LYS A 235 -3.82 21.38 6.30
CA LYS A 235 -3.91 21.93 4.94
C LYS A 235 -2.52 22.02 4.27
N PRO A 236 -2.44 22.20 2.94
CA PRO A 236 -1.16 22.24 2.22
C PRO A 236 -0.23 23.37 2.68
N SER A 237 1.06 23.10 2.64
CA SER A 237 2.15 24.01 3.01
C SER A 237 3.22 23.98 1.92
N ILE A 238 3.74 25.14 1.55
CA ILE A 238 4.74 25.26 0.48
C ILE A 238 6.15 25.20 1.08
N LEU A 239 7.05 24.44 0.47
CA LEU A 239 8.47 24.41 0.78
C LEU A 239 9.16 25.72 0.41
N SER A 240 10.15 26.13 1.20
CA SER A 240 10.97 27.28 0.86
C SER A 240 11.89 26.94 -0.31
N GLU A 241 11.95 27.83 -1.30
CA GLU A 241 12.92 27.76 -2.40
C GLU A 241 14.38 27.78 -1.90
N THR A 242 14.63 28.26 -0.69
CA THR A 242 15.97 28.42 -0.13
C THR A 242 16.46 27.21 0.66
N THR A 243 15.54 26.41 1.25
CA THR A 243 15.88 25.24 2.07
C THR A 243 14.75 24.22 2.07
N GLU A 244 15.08 22.94 1.83
CA GLU A 244 14.13 21.82 1.95
C GLU A 244 13.56 21.61 3.36
N TYR A 245 14.23 22.15 4.39
CA TYR A 245 13.84 22.02 5.79
C TYR A 245 12.83 23.04 6.27
N LEU A 246 12.31 23.93 5.41
CA LEU A 246 11.33 24.95 5.81
C LEU A 246 10.08 24.80 4.94
N ALA A 247 8.93 24.65 5.60
CA ALA A 247 7.62 24.73 4.97
C ALA A 247 6.74 25.80 5.63
N THR A 248 5.91 26.48 4.83
CA THR A 248 4.94 27.48 5.28
C THR A 248 3.52 27.06 4.91
N CYS A 249 2.66 26.83 5.90
CA CYS A 249 1.26 26.51 5.66
C CYS A 249 0.51 27.66 4.98
N LEU A 250 -0.14 27.39 3.86
CA LEU A 250 -0.87 28.40 3.09
C LEU A 250 -2.14 28.91 3.78
N VAL A 251 -2.65 28.16 4.74
CA VAL A 251 -3.92 28.47 5.42
C VAL A 251 -3.70 29.12 6.77
N CYS A 252 -2.83 28.54 7.61
CA CYS A 252 -2.59 29.06 8.96
C CYS A 252 -1.28 29.83 9.11
N GLY A 253 -0.45 29.92 8.06
CA GLY A 253 0.83 30.64 8.08
C GLY A 253 1.89 30.00 8.99
N TYR A 254 1.66 28.78 9.47
CA TYR A 254 2.60 28.10 10.36
C TYR A 254 3.86 27.68 9.59
N ASN A 255 5.00 28.19 10.03
CA ASN A 255 6.32 27.83 9.51
C ASN A 255 6.88 26.65 10.31
N PHE A 256 7.17 25.54 9.65
CA PHE A 256 7.64 24.33 10.33
C PHE A 256 8.79 23.66 9.58
N CYS A 257 9.56 22.88 10.33
CA CYS A 257 10.60 22.04 9.79
C CYS A 257 10.00 20.78 9.20
N THR A 258 10.35 20.44 7.96
CA THR A 258 9.83 19.25 7.25
C THR A 258 10.38 17.94 7.79
N ALA A 259 11.56 17.97 8.45
CA ALA A 259 12.16 16.79 9.06
C ALA A 259 11.51 16.41 10.40
N CYS A 260 11.23 17.38 11.27
CA CYS A 260 10.70 17.11 12.60
C CYS A 260 9.25 17.58 12.84
N TYR A 261 8.63 18.24 11.85
CA TYR A 261 7.27 18.76 11.88
C TYR A 261 6.97 19.77 13.00
N ARG A 262 8.01 20.39 13.59
CA ARG A 262 7.91 21.43 14.62
C ARG A 262 8.25 22.81 14.06
N LEU A 263 8.12 23.86 14.87
CA LEU A 263 8.47 25.23 14.47
C LEU A 263 9.85 25.25 13.84
N TYR A 264 9.97 25.90 12.68
CA TYR A 264 11.24 25.98 11.99
C TYR A 264 12.32 26.64 12.87
N HIS A 265 13.46 25.98 12.99
CA HIS A 265 14.54 26.32 13.92
C HIS A 265 15.83 26.76 13.19
N GLY A 266 15.76 26.99 11.88
CA GLY A 266 16.92 27.45 11.11
C GLY A 266 18.06 26.44 11.11
N VAL A 267 19.24 26.89 11.54
CA VAL A 267 20.46 26.08 11.62
C VAL A 267 20.56 25.22 12.87
N ASP A 268 19.67 25.42 13.84
CA ASP A 268 19.67 24.60 15.06
C ASP A 268 19.23 23.17 14.72
N PRO A 269 19.74 22.14 15.41
CA PRO A 269 19.33 20.77 15.19
C PRO A 269 17.87 20.55 15.63
N CYS A 270 17.19 19.59 15.00
CA CYS A 270 15.82 19.21 15.36
C CYS A 270 15.73 18.79 16.83
N PHE A 271 14.85 19.41 17.62
CA PHE A 271 14.72 19.09 19.04
C PHE A 271 14.24 17.64 19.24
N GLY A 272 15.08 16.79 19.83
CA GLY A 272 14.86 15.33 19.89
C GLY A 272 15.93 14.52 19.18
N THR A 273 16.81 15.16 18.40
CA THR A 273 18.09 14.61 17.93
C THR A 273 19.19 14.77 18.99
N TRP A 274 18.87 14.54 20.27
CA TRP A 274 19.90 14.40 21.30
C TRP A 274 20.53 13.00 21.16
N GLY A 275 21.40 12.80 20.16
CA GLY A 275 22.33 11.67 20.18
C GLY A 275 22.69 10.97 18.88
N LEU A 276 21.89 11.03 17.81
CA LEU A 276 22.25 10.31 16.57
C LEU A 276 23.07 11.19 15.64
N ARG A 277 24.38 11.21 15.88
CA ARG A 277 25.36 11.55 14.85
C ARG A 277 25.28 10.45 13.79
N GLU A 278 25.05 10.81 12.52
CA GLU A 278 25.27 9.86 11.43
C GLU A 278 26.73 9.39 11.47
N VAL A 279 26.93 8.10 11.71
CA VAL A 279 28.24 7.44 11.65
C VAL A 279 28.28 6.69 10.34
N THR A 280 29.22 7.04 9.47
CA THR A 280 29.40 6.32 8.21
C THR A 280 29.95 4.92 8.45
N LEU A 281 29.70 4.00 7.52
CA LEU A 281 30.18 2.62 7.63
C LEU A 281 31.71 2.55 7.83
N ASP A 282 32.46 3.43 7.15
CA ASP A 282 33.92 3.51 7.28
C ASP A 282 34.36 4.00 8.67
N GLU A 283 33.65 4.97 9.26
CA GLU A 283 33.91 5.43 10.63
C GLU A 283 33.62 4.34 11.67
N TYR A 284 32.55 3.58 11.50
CA TYR A 284 32.23 2.44 12.38
C TYR A 284 33.30 1.34 12.30
N LEU A 285 33.74 0.99 11.09
CA LEU A 285 34.74 -0.05 10.87
C LEU A 285 36.13 0.35 11.42
N LEU A 286 36.45 1.64 11.42
CA LEU A 286 37.72 2.16 11.98
C LEU A 286 37.68 2.44 13.49
N ALA A 287 36.49 2.51 14.10
CA ALA A 287 36.34 2.79 15.53
C ALA A 287 36.71 1.60 16.43
N SER A 288 37.16 1.92 17.65
CA SER A 288 37.42 0.91 18.70
C SER A 288 36.12 0.28 19.19
N GLN A 289 36.19 -0.90 19.82
CA GLN A 289 34.98 -1.59 20.30
C GLN A 289 34.19 -0.77 21.33
N GLU A 290 34.88 0.01 22.17
CA GLU A 290 34.25 0.87 23.18
C GLU A 290 33.56 2.08 22.55
N ASP A 291 34.10 2.59 21.44
CA ASP A 291 33.52 3.70 20.69
C ASP A 291 32.35 3.26 19.81
N ARG A 292 32.41 2.05 19.24
CA ARG A 292 31.27 1.44 18.50
C ARG A 292 30.04 1.27 19.38
N MET A 293 30.22 0.96 20.67
CA MET A 293 29.10 0.85 21.61
C MET A 293 28.48 2.21 21.94
N LYS A 294 29.28 3.29 21.95
CA LYS A 294 28.78 4.65 22.14
C LYS A 294 28.09 5.21 20.89
N MET A 295 28.45 4.70 19.70
CA MET A 295 27.84 5.05 18.41
C MET A 295 26.52 4.29 18.13
N ALA A 296 26.16 3.30 18.96
CA ALA A 296 24.96 2.45 18.80
C ALA A 296 23.81 2.80 19.78
N LEU A 297 23.94 3.91 20.51
CA LEU A 297 22.96 4.48 21.46
C LEU A 297 22.41 5.80 20.91
#